data_AF-A0A7S1EPU0-F1
#
_entry.id   AF-A0A7S1EPU0-F1
#
_cell.length_a   1.000
_cell.length_b   1.000
_cell.length_c   1.000
_cell.angle_alpha   90.00
_cell.angle_beta   90.00
_cell.angle_gamma   90.00
#
_symmetry.space_group_name_H-M   'P 1'
#
loop_
_entity.id
_entity.type
_entity.pdbx_description
1 polymer ?
#
loop_
_entity_poly.entity_id
_entity_poly.type
_entity_poly.pdbx_seq_one_letter_code
_entity_poly.pdbx_strand_id
1 'polypeptide(L)'
;AAETPTEFSTELPSPTATPNQFEETLIPSPSTSVSTDEPTAGPDERDPNPQGQNTTIIVQVEAACFPGSATVERMRRDGSVETVPMALLEIGDKVNTGRHKEGHQFSEIFMFGHRIEDEVLNYVDLKLLRGDEHSQLLVSSGHYLIDKNEEYITAGTLQVNDILTDGWMITEVGITPALGIYHPHTLTGDLLVNGIHVSCYTKIMNPKYAHTLLVTHRLIYHLTQYFSFSLKSNPFLNYLNPHRPHLINPITLLHSLVS
;
A
#
# COMPACT_ATOMS: atom_id res chain seq x y z
N ALA A 1 -9.79 67.36 17.86
CA ALA A 1 -10.08 66.58 19.07
C ALA A 1 -10.17 65.12 18.64
N ALA A 2 -9.21 64.33 19.10
CA ALA A 2 -9.10 62.91 18.81
C ALA A 2 -10.12 62.12 19.65
N GLU A 3 -10.54 60.95 19.16
CA GLU A 3 -10.42 59.68 19.88
C GLU A 3 -10.87 58.51 18.99
N THR A 4 -9.91 57.63 18.74
CA THR A 4 -10.03 56.33 18.05
C THR A 4 -10.48 55.28 19.07
N PRO A 5 -11.35 54.31 18.76
CA PRO A 5 -11.53 53.14 19.60
C PRO A 5 -10.65 51.97 19.14
N THR A 6 -10.00 51.42 20.15
CA THR A 6 -8.90 50.47 20.22
C THR A 6 -9.25 49.04 19.79
N GLU A 7 -8.32 48.39 19.09
CA GLU A 7 -8.30 46.94 18.82
C GLU A 7 -8.13 46.15 20.13
N PHE A 8 -8.86 45.04 20.28
CA PHE A 8 -8.65 44.07 21.35
C PHE A 8 -7.98 42.83 20.76
N SER A 9 -6.65 42.77 20.91
CA SER A 9 -5.83 41.61 20.60
C SER A 9 -5.80 40.70 21.82
N THR A 10 -6.11 39.41 21.65
CA THR A 10 -5.97 38.40 22.71
C THR A 10 -4.86 37.44 22.32
N GLU A 11 -3.67 37.73 22.83
CA GLU A 11 -2.46 36.92 22.72
C GLU A 11 -2.55 35.78 23.75
N LEU A 12 -2.50 34.52 23.30
CA LEU A 12 -2.35 33.35 24.18
C LEU A 12 -0.85 33.10 24.43
N PRO A 13 -0.43 32.78 25.67
CA PRO A 13 0.99 32.70 26.02
C PRO A 13 1.67 31.42 25.52
N SER A 14 2.89 31.59 25.00
CA SER A 14 3.91 30.54 24.81
C SER A 14 4.36 29.93 26.14
N PRO A 15 4.64 28.61 26.20
CA PRO A 15 5.52 28.04 27.21
C PRO A 15 6.92 27.76 26.64
N THR A 16 7.94 28.42 27.17
CA THR A 16 9.36 28.09 26.96
C THR A 16 9.86 27.11 28.03
N ALA A 17 10.59 26.11 27.53
CA ALA A 17 11.34 24.97 28.09
C ALA A 17 11.93 25.01 29.52
N THR A 18 12.18 23.81 30.08
CA THR A 18 13.44 23.35 30.73
C THR A 18 13.41 21.81 30.96
N PRO A 19 14.53 21.07 30.92
CA PRO A 19 14.62 19.65 30.56
C PRO A 19 14.79 18.68 31.75
N ASN A 20 14.39 17.41 31.58
CA ASN A 20 14.80 16.25 32.40
C ASN A 20 14.92 15.05 31.43
N GLN A 21 16.10 14.48 31.14
CA GLN A 21 16.94 13.61 31.98
C GLN A 21 16.15 12.42 32.58
N PHE A 22 16.05 11.33 31.79
CA PHE A 22 15.87 9.94 32.22
C PHE A 22 16.57 9.09 31.13
N GLU A 23 17.84 8.75 31.33
CA GLU A 23 18.33 7.52 31.97
C GLU A 23 18.19 6.30 31.05
N GLU A 24 19.30 6.07 30.34
CA GLU A 24 19.59 4.99 29.41
C GLU A 24 19.66 3.66 30.17
N THR A 25 18.60 2.86 30.10
CA THR A 25 18.61 1.51 30.66
C THR A 25 19.21 0.54 29.63
N LEU A 26 20.48 0.23 29.86
CA LEU A 26 21.27 -0.81 29.19
C LEU A 26 20.56 -2.17 29.27
N ILE A 27 20.28 -2.78 28.11
CA ILE A 27 19.89 -4.19 28.00
C ILE A 27 21.14 -4.98 27.57
N PRO A 28 21.50 -6.08 28.25
CA PRO A 28 22.79 -6.74 28.09
C PRO A 28 22.91 -7.52 26.77
N SER A 29 24.09 -7.44 26.16
CA SER A 29 24.54 -8.28 25.05
C SER A 29 24.61 -9.76 25.47
N PRO A 30 24.17 -10.73 24.65
CA PRO A 30 24.48 -12.13 24.88
C PRO A 30 25.95 -12.40 24.55
N SER A 31 26.67 -12.90 25.55
CA SER A 31 28.08 -13.26 25.46
C SER A 31 28.33 -14.47 24.55
N THR A 32 29.33 -14.31 23.71
CA THR A 32 30.02 -15.29 22.87
C THR A 32 30.51 -16.51 23.66
N SER A 33 30.19 -17.72 23.20
CA SER A 33 30.95 -18.92 23.56
C SER A 33 32.16 -19.06 22.61
N VAL A 34 33.34 -18.85 23.18
CA VAL A 34 34.65 -19.12 22.59
C VAL A 34 34.85 -20.63 22.43
N SER A 35 35.30 -21.08 21.26
CA SER A 35 36.06 -22.32 21.13
C SER A 35 37.36 -21.99 20.38
N THR A 36 38.46 -22.08 21.12
CA THR A 36 39.86 -21.99 20.70
C THR A 36 40.30 -23.27 20.01
N ASP A 37 40.96 -23.13 18.85
CA ASP A 37 42.17 -23.88 18.49
C ASP A 37 43.00 -23.05 17.50
N GLU A 38 44.30 -22.92 17.78
CA GLU A 38 45.31 -22.06 17.15
C GLU A 38 46.28 -22.91 16.25
N PRO A 39 47.34 -22.39 15.60
CA PRO A 39 47.39 -22.05 14.18
C PRO A 39 48.45 -22.86 13.38
N THR A 40 48.51 -22.70 12.05
CA THR A 40 49.75 -22.93 11.29
C THR A 40 49.88 -21.90 10.17
N ALA A 41 51.05 -21.24 10.16
CA ALA A 41 51.40 -20.05 9.39
C ALA A 41 51.82 -20.31 7.93
N GLY A 42 51.62 -19.29 7.08
CA GLY A 42 52.32 -19.05 5.82
C GLY A 42 51.86 -17.73 5.17
N PRO A 43 52.74 -16.86 4.62
CA PRO A 43 52.59 -15.40 4.72
C PRO A 43 52.22 -14.64 3.42
N ASP A 44 51.84 -13.36 3.63
CA ASP A 44 51.82 -12.21 2.69
C ASP A 44 50.75 -12.21 1.56
N GLU A 45 49.95 -11.18 1.31
CA GLU A 45 50.18 -9.73 1.42
C GLU A 45 48.86 -8.92 1.67
N ARG A 46 49.00 -7.86 2.47
CA ARG A 46 48.34 -6.53 2.39
C ARG A 46 46.81 -6.40 2.58
N ASP A 47 46.47 -6.00 3.80
CA ASP A 47 45.33 -5.12 4.12
C ASP A 47 45.61 -3.67 3.63
N PRO A 48 44.60 -2.87 3.23
CA PRO A 48 43.85 -2.11 4.23
C PRO A 48 42.33 -2.06 3.99
N ASN A 49 41.58 -2.48 5.01
CA ASN A 49 40.32 -1.96 5.55
C ASN A 49 39.33 -1.33 4.57
N PRO A 50 38.08 -1.82 4.55
CA PRO A 50 36.94 -0.93 4.49
C PRO A 50 36.17 -0.98 5.81
N GLN A 51 36.03 0.22 6.37
CA GLN A 51 35.17 0.54 7.49
C GLN A 51 33.79 -0.09 7.32
N GLY A 52 33.21 -0.48 8.46
CA GLY A 52 31.84 -0.94 8.58
C GLY A 52 30.88 -0.04 7.81
N GLN A 53 30.41 -0.57 6.68
CA GLN A 53 29.25 -0.03 6.00
C GLN A 53 28.05 -0.63 6.71
N ASN A 54 27.37 0.19 7.52
CA ASN A 54 25.95 0.01 7.78
C ASN A 54 25.22 0.14 6.43
N THR A 55 25.30 -0.90 5.62
CA THR A 55 24.47 -1.05 4.45
C THR A 55 23.10 -1.39 4.98
N THR A 56 22.27 -0.38 5.21
CA THR A 56 20.83 -0.56 5.23
C THR A 56 20.51 -1.22 3.88
N ILE A 57 20.41 -2.54 3.87
CA ILE A 57 20.00 -3.29 2.69
C ILE A 57 18.59 -2.77 2.42
N ILE A 58 18.47 -1.96 1.38
CA ILE A 58 17.19 -1.63 0.78
C ILE A 58 16.74 -2.98 0.23
N VAL A 59 15.99 -3.74 1.03
CA VAL A 59 15.38 -4.97 0.56
C VAL A 59 14.45 -4.49 -0.55
N GLN A 60 14.85 -4.72 -1.81
CA GLN A 60 13.98 -4.52 -2.94
C GLN A 60 12.82 -5.48 -2.77
N VAL A 61 11.72 -4.98 -2.25
CA VAL A 61 10.49 -5.75 -2.17
C VAL A 61 9.94 -5.80 -3.59
N GLU A 62 10.10 -6.94 -4.24
CA GLU A 62 9.65 -7.18 -5.61
C GLU A 62 8.12 -7.32 -5.72
N ALA A 63 7.42 -7.44 -4.58
CA ALA A 63 5.97 -7.43 -4.51
C ALA A 63 5.40 -6.01 -4.68
N ALA A 64 4.20 -5.89 -5.25
CA ALA A 64 3.46 -4.62 -5.37
C ALA A 64 2.61 -4.43 -4.12
N CYS A 65 2.94 -3.49 -3.23
CA CYS A 65 2.21 -3.32 -1.98
C CYS A 65 2.12 -1.85 -1.58
N PHE A 66 1.15 -1.56 -0.73
CA PHE A 66 0.93 -0.27 -0.07
C PHE A 66 0.79 -0.47 1.45
N PRO A 67 1.03 0.56 2.26
CA PRO A 67 0.74 0.53 3.68
C PRO A 67 -0.77 0.54 3.95
N GLY A 68 -1.19 0.05 5.12
CA GLY A 68 -2.59 0.06 5.54
C GLY A 68 -3.19 1.47 5.64
N SER A 69 -2.34 2.48 5.87
CA SER A 69 -2.73 3.90 5.94
C SER A 69 -2.90 4.58 4.58
N ALA A 70 -2.46 3.96 3.48
CA ALA A 70 -2.69 4.51 2.14
C ALA A 70 -4.20 4.61 1.89
N THR A 71 -4.67 5.67 1.23
CA THR A 71 -6.10 5.93 1.08
C THR A 71 -6.58 5.72 -0.35
N VAL A 72 -7.82 5.28 -0.49
CA VAL A 72 -8.52 5.15 -1.77
C VAL A 72 -9.93 5.71 -1.66
N GLU A 73 -10.51 6.10 -2.78
CA GLU A 73 -11.93 6.43 -2.85
C GLU A 73 -12.75 5.15 -3.07
N ARG A 74 -13.66 4.85 -2.15
CA ARG A 74 -14.60 3.72 -2.21
C ARG A 74 -16.02 4.23 -2.47
N MET A 75 -16.73 3.58 -3.39
CA MET A 75 -18.14 3.81 -3.62
C MET A 75 -18.98 2.91 -2.70
N ARG A 76 -19.88 3.53 -1.93
CA ARG A 76 -20.89 2.84 -1.11
C ARG A 76 -22.07 2.39 -1.95
N ARG A 77 -22.91 1.53 -1.36
CA ARG A 77 -24.11 0.97 -2.04
C ARG A 77 -25.14 2.02 -2.46
N ASP A 78 -25.20 3.14 -1.76
CA ASP A 78 -26.07 4.27 -2.08
C ASP A 78 -25.51 5.18 -3.19
N GLY A 79 -24.32 4.85 -3.73
CA GLY A 79 -23.62 5.63 -4.74
C GLY A 79 -22.75 6.74 -4.17
N SER A 80 -22.76 6.99 -2.85
CA SER A 80 -21.86 7.97 -2.22
C SER A 80 -20.41 7.49 -2.29
N VAL A 81 -19.47 8.44 -2.38
CA VAL A 81 -18.03 8.16 -2.40
C VAL A 81 -17.42 8.60 -1.08
N GLU A 82 -16.59 7.75 -0.49
CA GLU A 82 -15.82 8.04 0.72
C GLU A 82 -14.33 7.74 0.50
N THR A 83 -13.47 8.49 1.16
CA THR A 83 -12.04 8.16 1.26
C THR A 83 -11.83 7.22 2.44
N VAL A 84 -11.23 6.07 2.20
CA VAL A 84 -10.96 5.04 3.21
C VAL A 84 -9.49 4.60 3.18
N PRO A 85 -8.89 4.25 4.33
CA PRO A 85 -7.59 3.60 4.35
C PRO A 85 -7.67 2.20 3.74
N MET A 86 -6.58 1.75 3.13
CA MET A 86 -6.44 0.45 2.48
C MET A 86 -6.73 -0.70 3.43
N ALA A 87 -6.40 -0.54 4.72
CA ALA A 87 -6.66 -1.53 5.76
C ALA A 87 -8.15 -1.87 5.93
N LEU A 88 -9.07 -0.99 5.50
CA LEU A 88 -10.52 -1.19 5.60
C LEU A 88 -11.15 -1.69 4.30
N LEU A 89 -10.35 -2.00 3.29
CA LEU A 89 -10.86 -2.55 2.03
C LEU A 89 -11.19 -4.03 2.16
N GLU A 90 -12.29 -4.41 1.54
CA GLU A 90 -12.74 -5.79 1.45
C GLU A 90 -12.94 -6.23 -0.01
N ILE A 91 -12.94 -7.55 -0.23
CA ILE A 91 -13.33 -8.12 -1.52
C ILE A 91 -14.78 -7.74 -1.80
N GLY A 92 -15.05 -7.21 -2.99
CA GLY A 92 -16.33 -6.68 -3.43
C GLY A 92 -16.48 -5.16 -3.27
N ASP A 93 -15.56 -4.49 -2.56
CA ASP A 93 -15.55 -3.03 -2.52
C ASP A 93 -15.27 -2.46 -3.91
N LYS A 94 -16.04 -1.43 -4.28
CA LYS A 94 -15.84 -0.68 -5.53
C LYS A 94 -14.95 0.51 -5.26
N VAL A 95 -13.76 0.50 -5.83
CA VAL A 95 -12.74 1.54 -5.61
C VAL A 95 -12.46 2.31 -6.90
N ASN A 96 -12.09 3.57 -6.75
CA ASN A 96 -11.80 4.44 -7.89
C ASN A 96 -10.49 4.00 -8.56
N THR A 97 -10.52 3.84 -9.88
CA THR A 97 -9.39 3.39 -10.71
C THR A 97 -8.94 4.43 -11.72
N GLY A 98 -9.41 5.67 -11.61
CA GLY A 98 -8.97 6.75 -12.49
C GLY A 98 -10.04 7.81 -12.72
N ARG A 99 -9.61 8.97 -13.22
CA ARG A 99 -10.51 9.98 -13.76
C ARG A 99 -10.62 9.76 -15.28
N HIS A 100 -11.72 9.15 -15.73
CA HIS A 100 -12.07 9.15 -17.15
C HIS A 100 -12.58 10.55 -17.54
N LYS A 101 -12.67 10.85 -18.85
CA LYS A 101 -13.26 12.11 -19.36
C LYS A 101 -14.69 12.39 -18.84
N GLU A 102 -15.35 11.39 -18.29
CA GLU A 102 -16.73 11.43 -17.78
C GLU A 102 -16.83 11.38 -16.24
N GLY A 103 -15.70 11.39 -15.52
CA GLY A 103 -15.66 11.34 -14.05
C GLY A 103 -14.90 10.14 -13.49
N HIS A 104 -15.17 9.79 -12.23
CA HIS A 104 -14.55 8.66 -11.54
C HIS A 104 -14.94 7.33 -12.20
N GLN A 105 -13.96 6.46 -12.44
CA GLN A 105 -14.22 5.08 -12.84
C GLN A 105 -14.06 4.18 -11.61
N PHE A 106 -15.06 3.36 -11.29
CA PHE A 106 -15.00 2.44 -10.15
C PHE A 106 -14.96 0.99 -10.60
N SER A 107 -14.19 0.18 -9.87
CA SER A 107 -13.95 -1.23 -10.16
C SER A 107 -13.97 -2.04 -8.88
N GLU A 108 -14.53 -3.26 -8.93
CA GLU A 108 -14.57 -4.15 -7.76
C GLU A 108 -13.18 -4.73 -7.46
N ILE A 109 -12.82 -4.75 -6.18
CA ILE A 109 -11.73 -5.57 -5.68
C ILE A 109 -12.20 -7.02 -5.70
N PHE A 110 -11.51 -7.88 -6.43
CA PHE A 110 -11.88 -9.29 -6.53
C PHE A 110 -10.94 -10.22 -5.76
N MET A 111 -9.75 -9.74 -5.38
CA MET A 111 -8.79 -10.46 -4.54
C MET A 111 -7.76 -9.51 -3.93
N PHE A 112 -7.03 -10.01 -2.94
CA PHE A 112 -5.78 -9.41 -2.44
C PHE A 112 -4.63 -10.35 -2.74
N GLY A 113 -3.58 -9.86 -3.41
CA GLY A 113 -2.34 -10.62 -3.62
C GLY A 113 -1.60 -10.82 -2.30
N HIS A 114 -1.56 -9.79 -1.46
CA HIS A 114 -1.10 -9.79 -0.09
C HIS A 114 -2.03 -8.97 0.79
N ARG A 115 -2.23 -9.43 2.02
CA ARG A 115 -2.90 -8.70 3.09
C ARG A 115 -2.31 -9.15 4.43
N ILE A 116 -1.39 -8.35 4.97
CA ILE A 116 -0.73 -8.62 6.26
C ILE A 116 -0.80 -7.33 7.07
N GLU A 117 -1.48 -7.33 8.21
CA GLU A 117 -1.83 -6.07 8.91
C GLU A 117 -0.70 -5.60 9.84
N ASP A 118 0.01 -6.54 10.48
CA ASP A 118 0.93 -6.25 11.58
C ASP A 118 2.42 -6.23 11.18
N GLU A 119 2.71 -6.12 9.87
CA GLU A 119 4.08 -6.09 9.35
C GLU A 119 4.52 -4.66 8.97
N VAL A 120 5.75 -4.30 9.31
CA VAL A 120 6.34 -3.00 8.92
C VAL A 120 7.27 -3.21 7.73
N LEU A 121 7.04 -2.44 6.68
CA LEU A 121 7.86 -2.46 5.47
C LEU A 121 8.42 -1.06 5.18
N ASN A 122 9.62 -1.01 4.60
CA ASN A 122 10.17 0.22 4.05
C ASN A 122 9.56 0.48 2.66
N TYR A 123 8.84 1.58 2.53
CA TYR A 123 8.21 2.02 1.29
C TYR A 123 9.05 3.11 0.61
N VAL A 124 9.03 3.14 -0.71
CA VAL A 124 9.44 4.32 -1.47
C VAL A 124 8.43 5.43 -1.16
N ASP A 125 8.93 6.54 -0.66
CA ASP A 125 8.15 7.72 -0.30
C ASP A 125 8.29 8.77 -1.40
N LEU A 126 7.24 8.95 -2.18
CA LEU A 126 7.19 9.95 -3.23
C LEU A 126 6.37 11.13 -2.75
N LYS A 127 6.94 12.34 -2.83
CA LYS A 127 6.16 13.59 -2.74
C LYS A 127 5.90 14.08 -4.14
N LEU A 128 4.65 14.43 -4.43
CA LEU A 128 4.21 14.78 -5.78
C LEU A 128 3.47 16.11 -5.80
N LEU A 129 3.61 16.80 -6.93
CA LEU A 129 3.00 18.08 -7.23
C LEU A 129 2.26 18.03 -8.57
N ARG A 130 1.06 18.60 -8.64
CA ARG A 130 0.32 18.84 -9.88
C ARG A 130 -0.39 20.19 -9.82
N GLY A 131 0.15 21.19 -10.52
CA GLY A 131 -0.29 22.58 -10.31
C GLY A 131 -0.02 22.98 -8.86
N ASP A 132 -1.05 23.41 -8.14
CA ASP A 132 -1.00 23.74 -6.71
C ASP A 132 -1.37 22.54 -5.80
N GLU A 133 -1.71 21.38 -6.38
CA GLU A 133 -2.08 20.18 -5.62
C GLU A 133 -0.83 19.41 -5.17
N HIS A 134 -0.81 19.02 -3.89
CA HIS A 134 0.23 18.17 -3.32
C HIS A 134 -0.32 16.80 -2.94
N SER A 135 0.46 15.75 -3.17
CA SER A 135 0.15 14.41 -2.68
C SER A 135 1.41 13.67 -2.25
N GLN A 136 1.23 12.57 -1.54
CA GLN A 136 2.29 11.66 -1.13
C GLN A 136 1.87 10.23 -1.46
N LEU A 137 2.80 9.44 -1.99
CA LEU A 137 2.59 8.03 -2.24
C LEU A 137 3.67 7.21 -1.54
N LEU A 138 3.24 6.33 -0.63
CA LEU A 138 4.07 5.27 -0.07
C LEU A 138 3.78 3.98 -0.83
N VAL A 139 4.80 3.43 -1.49
CA VAL A 139 4.62 2.26 -2.36
C VAL A 139 5.88 1.39 -2.37
N SER A 140 5.73 0.07 -2.46
CA SER A 140 6.89 -0.84 -2.47
C SER A 140 7.76 -0.61 -3.73
N SER A 141 9.06 -0.86 -3.62
CA SER A 141 10.01 -0.57 -4.70
C SER A 141 9.72 -1.28 -6.03
N GLY A 142 9.15 -2.49 -5.99
CA GLY A 142 8.81 -3.29 -7.17
C GLY A 142 7.44 -3.02 -7.78
N HIS A 143 6.68 -2.08 -7.23
CA HIS A 143 5.34 -1.73 -7.69
C HIS A 143 5.39 -0.92 -8.99
N TYR A 144 4.50 -1.21 -9.94
CA TYR A 144 4.42 -0.44 -11.18
C TYR A 144 3.56 0.82 -11.05
N LEU A 145 4.16 1.96 -11.36
CA LEU A 145 3.49 3.23 -11.64
C LEU A 145 3.48 3.45 -13.16
N ILE A 146 2.65 4.38 -13.61
CA ILE A 146 2.48 4.70 -15.02
C ILE A 146 3.09 6.08 -15.24
N ASP A 147 4.06 6.20 -16.16
CA ASP A 147 4.68 7.47 -16.49
C ASP A 147 3.78 8.32 -17.43
N LYS A 148 4.20 9.56 -17.71
CA LYS A 148 3.49 10.46 -18.65
C LYS A 148 3.35 9.93 -20.08
N ASN A 149 4.13 8.91 -20.46
CA ASN A 149 4.09 8.27 -21.78
C ASN A 149 3.25 6.99 -21.78
N GLU A 150 2.52 6.72 -20.68
CA GLU A 150 1.73 5.51 -20.46
C GLU A 150 2.59 4.23 -20.36
N GLU A 151 3.87 4.36 -19.98
CA GLU A 151 4.77 3.24 -19.76
C GLU A 151 4.82 2.83 -18.27
N TYR A 152 4.94 1.52 -18.03
CA TYR A 152 5.08 0.98 -16.68
C TYR A 152 6.51 1.13 -16.17
N ILE A 153 6.66 1.86 -15.07
CA ILE A 153 7.93 2.10 -14.38
C ILE A 153 7.83 1.64 -12.92
N THR A 154 8.89 1.03 -12.40
CA THR A 154 8.88 0.60 -10.99
C THR A 154 9.11 1.78 -10.05
N ALA A 155 8.43 1.80 -8.90
CA ALA A 155 8.59 2.89 -7.94
C ALA A 155 10.04 3.11 -7.48
N GLY A 156 10.80 2.02 -7.32
CA GLY A 156 12.21 2.09 -6.90
C GLY A 156 13.18 2.65 -7.94
N THR A 157 12.74 2.92 -9.17
CA THR A 157 13.57 3.54 -10.22
C THR A 157 13.23 5.01 -10.46
N LEU A 158 12.19 5.53 -9.81
CA LEU A 158 11.74 6.90 -9.98
C LEU A 158 12.71 7.91 -9.34
N GLN A 159 12.80 9.06 -9.97
CA GLN A 159 13.67 10.16 -9.57
C GLN A 159 12.89 11.47 -9.48
N VAL A 160 13.48 12.46 -8.80
CA VAL A 160 12.94 13.83 -8.78
C VAL A 160 12.87 14.38 -10.20
N ASN A 161 11.77 15.08 -10.50
CA ASN A 161 11.35 15.59 -11.82
C ASN A 161 10.80 14.55 -12.80
N ASP A 162 10.75 13.27 -12.45
CA ASP A 162 9.92 12.32 -13.20
C ASP A 162 8.45 12.75 -13.13
N ILE A 163 7.71 12.47 -14.20
CA ILE A 163 6.30 12.84 -14.32
C ILE A 163 5.50 11.57 -14.55
N LEU A 164 4.59 11.28 -13.62
CA LEU A 164 3.64 10.19 -13.72
C LEU A 164 2.48 10.58 -14.63
N THR A 165 1.66 9.59 -14.96
CA THR A 165 0.37 9.83 -15.61
C THR A 165 -0.49 10.83 -14.81
N ASP A 166 -1.44 11.46 -15.49
CA ASP A 166 -2.26 12.56 -14.96
C ASP A 166 -1.49 13.83 -14.54
N GLY A 167 -0.19 13.93 -14.87
CA GLY A 167 0.62 15.14 -14.72
C GLY A 167 1.25 15.36 -13.35
N TRP A 168 1.31 14.33 -12.50
CA TRP A 168 1.98 14.40 -11.20
C TRP A 168 3.51 14.38 -11.37
N MET A 169 4.17 15.47 -10.96
CA MET A 169 5.62 15.57 -10.93
C MET A 169 6.16 15.16 -9.57
N ILE A 170 7.21 14.35 -9.54
CA ILE A 170 7.89 13.94 -8.31
C ILE A 170 8.82 15.06 -7.86
N THR A 171 8.62 15.56 -6.65
CA THR A 171 9.44 16.63 -6.06
C THR A 171 10.44 16.11 -5.03
N GLU A 172 10.19 14.95 -4.46
CA GLU A 172 11.07 14.30 -3.48
C GLU A 172 10.91 12.78 -3.54
N VAL A 173 12.01 12.06 -3.32
CA VAL A 173 12.06 10.60 -3.20
C VAL A 173 12.79 10.25 -1.91
N GLY A 174 12.14 9.45 -1.07
CA GLY A 174 12.69 8.97 0.19
C GLY A 174 12.32 7.52 0.47
N ILE A 175 12.63 7.08 1.68
CA ILE A 175 12.23 5.78 2.21
C ILE A 175 11.56 5.99 3.56
N THR A 176 10.34 5.47 3.72
CA THR A 176 9.57 5.62 4.96
C THR A 176 9.06 4.26 5.42
N PRO A 177 9.33 3.84 6.68
CA PRO A 177 8.72 2.64 7.24
C PRO A 177 7.24 2.89 7.50
N ALA A 178 6.39 1.95 7.12
CA ALA A 178 4.96 2.02 7.39
C ALA A 178 4.35 0.64 7.65
N LEU A 179 3.24 0.62 8.39
CA LEU A 179 2.55 -0.59 8.82
C LEU A 179 1.58 -1.12 7.75
N GLY A 180 1.55 -2.43 7.61
CA GLY A 180 0.62 -3.20 6.82
C GLY A 180 1.08 -3.39 5.38
N ILE A 181 0.85 -4.58 4.81
CA ILE A 181 1.19 -4.94 3.43
C ILE A 181 -0.09 -5.29 2.69
N TYR A 182 -0.58 -4.37 1.85
CA TYR A 182 -1.84 -4.52 1.11
C TYR A 182 -1.59 -4.46 -0.39
N HIS A 183 -2.11 -5.46 -1.12
CA HIS A 183 -2.06 -5.54 -2.58
C HIS A 183 -3.45 -5.89 -3.15
N PRO A 184 -4.39 -4.93 -3.18
CA PRO A 184 -5.70 -5.17 -3.79
C PRO A 184 -5.57 -5.30 -5.30
N HIS A 185 -6.33 -6.23 -5.89
CA HIS A 185 -6.52 -6.33 -7.33
C HIS A 185 -7.95 -5.97 -7.71
N THR A 186 -8.08 -5.00 -8.60
CA THR A 186 -9.35 -4.59 -9.18
C THR A 186 -9.63 -5.35 -10.49
N LEU A 187 -10.91 -5.41 -10.89
CA LEU A 187 -11.31 -6.03 -12.17
C LEU A 187 -10.73 -5.31 -13.40
N THR A 188 -10.40 -4.03 -13.29
CA THR A 188 -9.77 -3.26 -14.36
C THR A 188 -8.26 -3.48 -14.35
N GLY A 189 -7.64 -3.58 -13.16
CA GLY A 189 -6.20 -3.78 -13.01
C GLY A 189 -5.45 -2.54 -12.55
N ASP A 190 -6.16 -1.45 -12.26
CA ASP A 190 -5.61 -0.17 -11.82
C ASP A 190 -6.34 0.35 -10.57
N LEU A 191 -5.79 1.39 -9.95
CA LEU A 191 -6.30 2.00 -8.72
C LEU A 191 -5.87 3.48 -8.62
N LEU A 192 -6.67 4.31 -7.94
CA LEU A 192 -6.24 5.62 -7.45
C LEU A 192 -5.91 5.55 -5.97
N VAL A 193 -4.62 5.66 -5.63
CA VAL A 193 -4.12 5.66 -4.24
C VAL A 193 -3.64 7.07 -3.91
N ASN A 194 -4.18 7.68 -2.86
CA ASN A 194 -3.95 9.07 -2.50
C ASN A 194 -4.13 10.05 -3.69
N GLY A 195 -5.07 9.72 -4.60
CA GLY A 195 -5.34 10.50 -5.81
C GLY A 195 -4.34 10.31 -6.96
N ILE A 196 -3.42 9.35 -6.85
CA ILE A 196 -2.38 9.03 -7.84
C ILE A 196 -2.70 7.71 -8.51
N HIS A 197 -2.63 7.68 -9.84
CA HIS A 197 -2.99 6.51 -10.63
C HIS A 197 -1.84 5.50 -10.62
N VAL A 198 -2.16 4.29 -10.18
CA VAL A 198 -1.22 3.19 -9.99
C VAL A 198 -1.77 1.91 -10.61
N SER A 199 -0.86 1.02 -11.02
CA SER A 199 -1.25 -0.31 -11.51
C SER A 199 -1.46 -1.27 -10.34
N CYS A 200 -2.29 -2.29 -10.49
CA CYS A 200 -2.33 -3.43 -9.56
C CYS A 200 -1.21 -4.45 -9.83
N TYR A 201 -0.22 -4.16 -10.71
CA TYR A 201 0.81 -5.11 -11.14
C TYR A 201 2.22 -4.81 -10.57
N THR A 202 3.09 -5.83 -10.58
CA THR A 202 4.45 -5.79 -10.02
C THR A 202 5.45 -6.28 -11.05
N LYS A 203 6.74 -5.93 -10.87
CA LYS A 203 7.86 -6.40 -11.70
C LYS A 203 7.92 -7.92 -11.91
N ILE A 204 7.40 -8.72 -10.96
CA ILE A 204 7.37 -10.18 -11.05
C ILE A 204 6.42 -10.64 -12.17
N MET A 205 5.43 -9.83 -12.53
CA MET A 205 4.45 -10.16 -13.55
C MET A 205 4.46 -9.11 -14.65
N ASN A 206 5.02 -9.48 -15.81
CA ASN A 206 4.98 -8.59 -16.98
C ASN A 206 3.52 -8.19 -17.26
N PRO A 207 3.21 -6.88 -17.32
CA PRO A 207 1.84 -6.40 -17.51
C PRO A 207 1.10 -7.05 -18.70
N LYS A 208 1.86 -7.44 -19.75
CA LYS A 208 1.33 -8.14 -20.94
C LYS A 208 0.68 -9.49 -20.62
N TYR A 209 1.11 -10.18 -19.57
CA TYR A 209 0.59 -11.50 -19.17
C TYR A 209 -0.28 -11.44 -17.91
N ALA A 210 -0.20 -10.35 -17.15
CA ALA A 210 -0.93 -10.18 -15.90
C ALA A 210 -2.45 -10.31 -16.10
N HIS A 211 -2.98 -9.66 -17.13
CA HIS A 211 -4.40 -9.78 -17.48
C HIS A 211 -4.79 -11.23 -17.82
N THR A 212 -4.00 -11.92 -18.66
CA THR A 212 -4.30 -13.30 -19.09
C THR A 212 -4.29 -14.28 -17.93
N LEU A 213 -3.33 -14.15 -17.00
CA LEU A 213 -3.26 -15.01 -15.82
C LEU A 213 -4.44 -14.75 -14.86
N LEU A 214 -4.84 -13.48 -14.72
CA LEU A 214 -5.93 -13.09 -13.83
C LEU A 214 -7.32 -13.29 -14.46
N VAL A 215 -7.44 -13.46 -15.78
CA VAL A 215 -8.74 -13.77 -16.43
C VAL A 215 -9.40 -15.00 -15.83
N THR A 216 -8.64 -16.07 -15.55
CA THR A 216 -9.19 -17.27 -14.91
C THR A 216 -9.74 -16.96 -13.51
N HIS A 217 -9.02 -16.16 -12.73
CA HIS A 217 -9.46 -15.76 -11.39
C HIS A 217 -10.69 -14.84 -11.44
N ARG A 218 -10.71 -13.88 -12.38
CA ARG A 218 -11.88 -13.01 -12.65
C ARG A 218 -13.10 -13.85 -13.02
N LEU A 219 -12.93 -14.87 -13.85
CA LEU A 219 -14.00 -15.78 -14.26
C LEU A 219 -14.56 -16.57 -13.06
N ILE A 220 -13.69 -17.12 -12.21
CA ILE A 220 -14.10 -17.82 -10.98
C ILE A 220 -14.90 -16.88 -10.07
N TYR A 221 -14.42 -15.65 -9.84
CA TYR A 221 -15.14 -14.66 -9.06
C TYR A 221 -16.55 -14.40 -9.64
N HIS A 222 -16.67 -14.11 -10.93
CA HIS A 222 -17.98 -13.88 -11.56
C HIS A 222 -18.91 -15.10 -11.49
N LEU A 223 -18.39 -16.31 -11.68
CA LEU A 223 -19.17 -17.53 -11.54
C LEU A 223 -19.67 -17.70 -10.10
N THR A 224 -18.82 -17.48 -9.09
CA THR A 224 -19.25 -17.58 -7.69
C THR A 224 -20.33 -16.54 -7.33
N GLN A 225 -20.21 -15.31 -7.82
CA GLN A 225 -21.25 -14.30 -7.64
C GLN A 225 -22.56 -14.70 -8.32
N TYR A 226 -22.49 -15.21 -9.55
CA TYR A 226 -23.65 -15.68 -10.30
C TYR A 226 -24.36 -16.87 -9.61
N PHE A 227 -23.60 -17.88 -9.15
CA PHE A 227 -24.16 -19.02 -8.42
C PHE A 227 -24.75 -18.59 -7.06
N SER A 228 -24.07 -17.70 -6.33
CA SER A 228 -24.56 -17.18 -5.04
C SER A 228 -25.84 -16.35 -5.22
N PHE A 229 -25.93 -15.55 -6.29
CA PHE A 229 -27.13 -14.82 -6.67
C PHE A 229 -28.26 -15.77 -7.10
N SER A 230 -27.97 -16.78 -7.93
CA SER A 230 -28.95 -17.77 -8.41
C SER A 230 -29.55 -18.58 -7.26
N LEU A 231 -28.74 -19.02 -6.29
CA LEU A 231 -29.23 -19.71 -5.10
C LEU A 231 -30.12 -18.82 -4.22
N LYS A 232 -29.77 -17.53 -4.06
CA LYS A 232 -30.56 -16.57 -3.26
C LYS A 232 -31.85 -16.14 -3.96
N SER A 233 -31.86 -16.08 -5.30
CA SER A 233 -32.99 -15.63 -6.10
C SER A 233 -33.91 -16.76 -6.57
N ASN A 234 -33.56 -18.04 -6.35
CA ASN A 234 -34.40 -19.18 -6.71
C ASN A 234 -35.56 -19.36 -5.71
N PRO A 235 -36.82 -19.08 -6.10
CA PRO A 235 -37.97 -19.13 -5.21
C PRO A 235 -38.29 -20.57 -4.73
N PHE A 236 -37.92 -21.58 -5.51
CA PHE A 236 -38.14 -22.99 -5.16
C PHE A 236 -37.22 -23.45 -4.03
N LEU A 237 -35.96 -23.01 -4.02
CA LEU A 237 -35.01 -23.34 -2.94
C LEU A 237 -35.30 -22.56 -1.65
N ASN A 238 -35.82 -21.33 -1.75
CA ASN A 238 -36.25 -20.54 -0.60
C ASN A 238 -37.54 -21.10 0.04
N TYR A 239 -38.42 -21.70 -0.75
CA TYR A 239 -39.66 -22.32 -0.27
C TYR A 239 -39.41 -23.62 0.53
N LEU A 240 -38.36 -24.37 0.20
CA LEU A 240 -38.08 -25.68 0.80
C LEU A 240 -37.33 -25.62 2.14
N ASN A 241 -36.80 -24.46 2.57
CA ASN A 241 -36.11 -24.34 3.85
C ASN A 241 -36.18 -22.93 4.48
N PRO A 242 -37.28 -22.58 5.17
CA PRO A 242 -37.51 -21.25 5.74
C PRO A 242 -36.71 -20.94 7.03
N HIS A 243 -36.00 -21.91 7.60
CA HIS A 243 -35.19 -21.73 8.81
C HIS A 243 -33.73 -22.12 8.56
N ARG A 244 -32.94 -21.25 7.91
CA ARG A 244 -31.48 -21.38 7.91
C ARG A 244 -30.89 -20.81 9.21
N PRO A 245 -30.22 -21.59 10.06
CA PRO A 245 -29.16 -21.03 10.91
C PRO A 245 -28.04 -20.50 10.01
N HIS A 246 -27.38 -19.43 10.42
CA HIS A 246 -26.30 -18.73 9.71
C HIS A 246 -25.29 -19.71 9.09
N LEU A 247 -25.46 -20.01 7.80
CA LEU A 247 -24.48 -20.76 7.02
C LEU A 247 -23.31 -19.82 6.74
N ILE A 248 -22.14 -20.26 7.20
CA ILE A 248 -20.84 -19.63 7.00
C ILE A 248 -20.69 -19.28 5.51
N ASN A 249 -20.24 -18.05 5.28
CA ASN A 249 -20.00 -17.47 3.98
C ASN A 249 -19.15 -18.44 3.11
N PRO A 250 -19.54 -18.80 1.88
CA PRO A 250 -18.76 -19.73 1.04
C PRO A 250 -17.34 -19.24 0.75
N ILE A 251 -17.06 -17.94 0.95
CA ILE A 251 -15.70 -17.36 0.92
C ILE A 251 -14.80 -17.99 1.99
N THR A 252 -15.34 -18.35 3.16
CA THR A 252 -14.57 -18.90 4.28
C THR A 252 -14.19 -20.37 4.06
N LEU A 253 -14.90 -21.10 3.21
CA LEU A 253 -14.66 -22.54 3.02
C LEU A 253 -13.48 -22.81 2.05
N LEU A 254 -13.29 -21.97 1.03
CA LEU A 254 -12.18 -22.13 0.07
C LEU A 254 -10.81 -21.75 0.66
N HIS A 255 -10.75 -20.86 1.66
CA HIS A 255 -9.48 -20.49 2.30
C HIS A 255 -8.87 -21.64 3.12
N SER A 256 -9.66 -22.62 3.58
CA SER A 256 -9.14 -23.78 4.32
C SER A 256 -8.44 -24.83 3.45
N LEU A 257 -8.53 -24.71 2.12
CA LEU A 257 -7.96 -25.68 1.19
C LEU A 257 -6.68 -25.18 0.49
N VAL A 258 -6.26 -23.94 0.75
CA VAL A 258 -5.07 -23.32 0.13
C VAL A 258 -4.20 -22.58 1.17
N SER A 259 -4.31 -22.92 2.46
CA SER A 259 -3.33 -22.51 3.49
C SER A 259 -2.38 -23.66 3.81
#